data_AF-A0A1X1XYC0-F1
#
_entry.id   AF-A0A1X1XYC0-F1
#
_cell.length_a   1.000
_cell.length_b   1.000
_cell.length_c   1.000
_cell.angle_alpha   90.00
_cell.angle_beta   90.00
_cell.angle_gamma   90.00
#
_symmetry.space_group_name_H-M   'P 1'
#
loop_
_entity.id
_entity.type
_entity.pdbx_description
1 polymer ?
#
loop_
_entity_poly.entity_id
_entity_poly.type
_entity_poly.pdbx_seq_one_letter_code
_entity_poly.pdbx_strand_id
1 'polypeptide(L)'
;MTVTADRHVADHEFAVEDMIAGIFASGYGQVGDGRSFSFHIEHRSLVVEIYRPRLAGPVPQAEDVVAKAVRSLVDIDLTDERSLAAAVRDSVARAVPVSR
;
A
#
# COMPACT_ATOMS: atom_id res chain seq x y z
N MET A 1 -2.85 36.49 -12.44
CA MET A 1 -2.11 35.80 -11.37
C MET A 1 -2.50 34.33 -11.41
N THR A 2 -1.71 33.52 -12.10
CA THR A 2 -1.87 32.06 -12.13
C THR A 2 -1.08 31.50 -10.97
N VAL A 3 -1.76 31.08 -9.91
CA VAL A 3 -1.15 30.25 -8.87
C VAL A 3 -1.09 28.84 -9.45
N THR A 4 -0.01 28.52 -10.15
CA THR A 4 0.46 27.14 -10.19
C THR A 4 0.78 26.79 -8.74
N ALA A 5 -0.14 26.08 -8.09
CA ALA A 5 0.23 25.28 -6.95
C ALA A 5 1.28 24.30 -7.49
N ASP A 6 2.53 24.69 -7.33
CA ASP A 6 3.65 23.78 -7.24
C ASP A 6 3.22 22.80 -6.15
N ARG A 7 2.57 21.70 -6.57
CA ARG A 7 2.32 20.58 -5.70
C ARG A 7 3.73 20.18 -5.33
N HIS A 8 4.16 20.67 -4.17
CA HIS A 8 5.22 20.04 -3.41
C HIS A 8 4.97 18.56 -3.61
N VAL A 9 5.84 17.93 -4.39
CA VAL A 9 6.26 16.58 -4.06
C VAL A 9 6.94 16.80 -2.71
N ALA A 10 6.14 17.00 -1.67
CA ALA A 10 6.57 16.64 -0.34
C ALA A 10 6.96 15.19 -0.56
N ASP A 11 8.22 14.86 -0.29
CA ASP A 11 8.61 13.47 -0.09
C ASP A 11 7.65 12.97 1.00
N HIS A 12 6.49 12.47 0.57
CA HIS A 12 5.53 11.89 1.47
C HIS A 12 6.25 10.65 1.93
N GLU A 13 6.59 10.56 3.21
CA GLU A 13 7.12 9.30 3.71
C GLU A 13 6.03 8.22 3.59
N PHE A 14 6.43 6.96 3.64
CA PHE A 14 5.47 5.86 3.72
C PHE A 14 4.42 6.16 4.80
N ALA A 15 3.15 6.07 4.42
CA ALA A 15 2.03 6.36 5.31
C ALA A 15 0.88 5.38 5.08
N VAL A 16 0.33 4.83 6.17
CA VAL A 16 -0.95 4.12 6.17
C VAL A 16 -2.04 5.15 6.44
N GLU A 17 -3.00 5.30 5.51
CA GLU A 17 -4.07 6.30 5.61
C GLU A 17 -5.27 5.75 6.38
N ASP A 18 -5.61 4.49 6.13
CA ASP A 18 -6.69 3.78 6.81
C ASP A 18 -6.33 2.30 6.94
N MET A 19 -6.72 1.71 8.06
CA MET A 19 -6.52 0.29 8.30
C MET A 19 -7.55 -0.29 9.26
N ILE A 20 -7.91 -1.54 8.98
CA ILE A 20 -8.66 -2.40 9.88
C ILE A 20 -7.72 -3.52 10.30
N ALA A 21 -7.56 -3.71 11.61
CA ALA A 21 -6.80 -4.81 12.19
C ALA A 21 -7.62 -6.11 12.28
N GLY A 22 -6.96 -7.23 12.58
CA GLY A 22 -7.55 -8.54 12.80
C GLY A 22 -7.33 -9.54 11.67
N ILE A 23 -8.01 -10.69 11.73
CA ILE A 23 -7.81 -11.81 10.80
C ILE A 23 -8.21 -11.50 9.34
N PHE A 24 -9.01 -10.46 9.14
CA PHE A 24 -9.40 -9.91 7.83
C PHE A 24 -8.80 -8.52 7.61
N ALA A 25 -7.62 -8.27 8.19
CA ALA A 25 -7.00 -6.97 8.13
C ALA A 25 -6.86 -6.47 6.69
N SER A 26 -7.13 -5.19 6.49
CA SER A 26 -7.01 -4.53 5.20
C SER A 26 -6.84 -3.02 5.39
N GLY A 27 -6.39 -2.34 4.34
CA GLY A 27 -6.17 -0.91 4.39
C GLY A 27 -5.47 -0.38 3.14
N TYR A 28 -5.16 0.90 3.16
CA TYR A 28 -4.49 1.59 2.05
C TYR A 28 -3.63 2.75 2.54
N GLY A 29 -2.78 3.25 1.65
CA GLY A 29 -1.91 4.38 1.95
C GLY A 29 -1.02 4.79 0.79
N GLN A 30 0.05 5.51 1.11
CA GLN A 30 1.03 6.03 0.14
C GLN A 30 2.42 5.42 0.36
N VAL A 31 3.08 5.07 -0.74
CA VAL A 31 4.48 4.59 -0.73
C VAL A 31 5.45 5.75 -0.55
N GLY A 32 5.08 6.92 -1.08
CA GLY A 32 5.81 8.17 -0.90
C GLY A 32 6.35 8.83 -2.16
N ASP A 33 6.47 8.06 -3.24
CA ASP A 33 6.88 8.54 -4.57
C ASP A 33 5.68 8.91 -5.45
N GLY A 34 4.55 9.25 -4.83
CA GLY A 34 3.28 9.54 -5.50
C GLY A 34 2.49 8.30 -5.94
N ARG A 35 2.94 7.10 -5.57
CA ARG A 35 2.16 5.86 -5.70
C ARG A 35 1.41 5.55 -4.42
N SER A 36 0.18 5.08 -4.58
CA SER A 36 -0.61 4.48 -3.51
C SER A 36 -0.43 2.97 -3.47
N PHE A 37 -0.76 2.38 -2.33
CA PHE A 37 -0.84 0.94 -2.15
C PHE A 37 -2.13 0.56 -1.42
N SER A 38 -2.54 -0.70 -1.58
CA SER A 38 -3.48 -1.35 -0.69
C SER A 38 -2.85 -2.60 -0.07
N PHE A 39 -3.41 -3.06 1.04
CA PHE A 39 -3.10 -4.35 1.59
C PHE A 39 -4.35 -5.04 2.10
N HIS A 40 -4.33 -6.37 2.10
CA HIS A 40 -5.39 -7.18 2.68
C HIS A 40 -4.87 -8.57 3.06
N ILE A 41 -5.62 -9.27 3.91
CA ILE A 41 -5.40 -10.68 4.19
C ILE A 41 -6.16 -11.54 3.18
N GLU A 42 -5.42 -12.39 2.47
CA GLU A 42 -5.97 -13.39 1.56
C GLU A 42 -5.29 -14.73 1.81
N HIS A 43 -6.05 -15.82 1.94
CA HIS A 43 -5.50 -17.19 2.08
C HIS A 43 -4.35 -17.31 3.11
N ARG A 44 -4.49 -16.68 4.28
CA ARG A 44 -3.47 -16.63 5.36
C ARG A 44 -2.16 -15.94 4.97
N SER A 45 -2.22 -15.02 4.01
CA SER A 45 -1.10 -14.19 3.58
C SER A 45 -1.47 -12.72 3.65
N LEU A 46 -0.50 -11.86 3.98
CA LEU A 46 -0.60 -10.43 3.74
C LEU A 46 -0.26 -10.18 2.27
N VAL A 47 -1.22 -9.65 1.54
CA VAL A 47 -1.07 -9.21 0.15
C VAL A 47 -0.93 -7.69 0.15
N VAL A 48 0.08 -7.18 -0.53
CA VAL A 48 0.28 -5.73 -0.76
C VAL A 48 0.36 -5.49 -2.26
N GLU A 49 -0.43 -4.54 -2.74
CA GLU A 49 -0.48 -4.16 -4.15
C GLU A 49 -0.17 -2.66 -4.27
N ILE A 50 0.84 -2.33 -5.06
CA ILE A 50 1.25 -0.95 -5.34
C ILE A 50 0.71 -0.57 -6.70
N TYR A 51 0.03 0.56 -6.77
CA TYR A 51 -0.61 1.04 -7.98
C TYR A 51 0.28 2.01 -8.76
N ARG A 52 0.04 2.11 -10.06
CA ARG A 52 0.65 3.16 -10.89
C ARG A 52 0.26 4.54 -10.38
N PRO A 53 1.16 5.54 -10.49
CA PRO A 53 0.81 6.91 -10.14
C PRO A 53 -0.30 7.44 -11.06
N ARG A 54 -1.06 8.42 -10.58
CA ARG A 54 -2.12 9.13 -11.34
C ARG A 54 -3.21 8.19 -11.88
N LEU A 55 -3.83 7.42 -11.00
CA LEU A 55 -4.99 6.60 -11.32
C LEU A 55 -6.10 7.43 -11.98
N ALA A 56 -6.70 6.88 -13.03
CA ALA A 56 -7.70 7.57 -13.85
C ALA A 56 -9.14 7.44 -13.31
N GLY A 57 -9.36 6.60 -12.29
CA GLY A 57 -10.68 6.31 -11.73
C GLY A 57 -10.65 6.16 -10.20
N PRO A 58 -11.83 6.16 -9.55
CA PRO A 58 -11.94 6.11 -8.08
C PRO A 58 -11.55 4.74 -7.51
N VAL A 59 -11.62 3.68 -8.30
CA VAL A 59 -11.31 2.32 -7.88
C VAL A 59 -10.16 1.79 -8.74
N PRO A 60 -8.97 1.53 -8.16
CA PRO A 60 -7.88 0.87 -8.86
C PRO A 60 -8.32 -0.49 -9.40
N GLN A 61 -7.96 -0.81 -10.63
CA GLN A 61 -8.19 -2.11 -11.25
C GLN A 61 -6.92 -2.98 -11.18
N ALA A 62 -7.06 -4.27 -11.49
CA ALA A 62 -5.91 -5.19 -11.47
C ALA A 62 -4.79 -4.75 -12.43
N GLU A 63 -5.14 -4.15 -13.57
CA GLU A 63 -4.19 -3.60 -14.54
C GLU A 63 -3.44 -2.36 -14.07
N ASP A 64 -3.89 -1.73 -12.97
CA ASP A 64 -3.22 -0.61 -12.34
C ASP A 64 -2.11 -1.04 -11.38
N VAL A 65 -2.06 -2.32 -11.00
CA VAL A 65 -1.01 -2.86 -10.13
C VAL A 65 0.32 -2.90 -10.88
N VAL A 66 1.34 -2.23 -10.33
CA VAL A 66 2.70 -2.17 -10.91
C VAL A 66 3.71 -2.99 -10.13
N ALA A 67 3.45 -3.23 -8.84
CA ALA A 67 4.26 -4.11 -8.01
C ALA A 67 3.40 -4.80 -6.96
N LYS A 68 3.82 -5.99 -6.54
CA LYS A 68 3.09 -6.82 -5.56
C LYS A 68 4.06 -7.46 -4.58
N ALA A 69 3.65 -7.55 -3.32
CA ALA A 69 4.27 -8.42 -2.33
C ALA A 69 3.21 -9.37 -1.75
N VAL A 70 3.61 -10.61 -1.51
CA VAL A 70 2.82 -11.58 -0.76
C VAL A 70 3.73 -12.16 0.31
N ARG A 71 3.30 -12.14 1.56
CA ARG A 71 4.04 -12.79 2.65
C ARG A 71 3.15 -13.55 3.61
N SER A 72 3.75 -14.55 4.25
CA SER A 72 3.13 -15.30 5.34
C SER A 72 2.77 -14.40 6.52
N LEU A 73 1.69 -14.75 7.23
CA LEU A 73 1.25 -14.11 8.47
C LEU A 73 1.97 -14.59 9.73
N VAL A 74 2.88 -15.56 9.57
CA VAL A 74 3.73 -16.02 10.67
C VAL A 74 4.52 -14.82 11.22
N ASP A 75 4.60 -14.75 12.55
CA ASP A 75 5.27 -13.69 13.31
C ASP A 75 4.65 -12.28 13.16
N ILE A 76 3.37 -12.19 12.80
CA ILE A 76 2.61 -10.93 12.79
C ILE A 76 1.50 -11.00 13.84
N ASP A 77 1.49 -10.06 14.78
CA ASP A 77 0.28 -9.77 15.53
C ASP A 77 -0.65 -8.92 14.65
N LEU A 78 -1.74 -9.55 14.18
CA LEU A 78 -2.73 -8.89 13.35
C LEU A 78 -3.68 -7.99 14.15
N THR A 79 -3.74 -8.15 15.47
CA THR A 79 -4.64 -7.37 16.32
C THR A 79 -3.99 -6.08 16.83
N ASP A 80 -2.66 -6.00 16.83
CA ASP A 80 -1.91 -4.76 17.08
C ASP A 80 -1.65 -4.02 15.76
N GLU A 81 -2.26 -2.85 15.61
CA GLU A 81 -2.12 -1.99 14.43
C GLU A 81 -0.66 -1.63 14.14
N ARG A 82 0.18 -1.48 15.17
CA ARG A 82 1.60 -1.13 14.99
C ARG A 82 2.40 -2.28 14.39
N SER A 83 2.19 -3.50 14.88
CA SER A 83 2.73 -4.74 14.30
C SER A 83 2.30 -4.88 12.83
N LEU A 84 1.01 -4.72 12.54
CA LEU A 84 0.47 -4.78 11.18
C LEU A 84 1.01 -3.66 10.27
N ALA A 85 1.13 -2.44 10.75
CA ALA A 85 1.69 -1.33 9.98
C ALA A 85 3.17 -1.54 9.65
N ALA A 86 3.98 -2.02 10.61
CA ALA A 86 5.38 -2.37 10.38
C ALA A 86 5.51 -3.49 9.33
N ALA A 87 4.66 -4.52 9.46
CA ALA A 87 4.50 -5.60 8.52
C ALA A 87 4.18 -5.09 7.09
N VAL A 88 3.22 -4.17 6.94
CA VAL A 88 2.84 -3.60 5.64
C VAL A 88 3.99 -2.79 5.06
N ARG A 89 4.64 -1.93 5.85
CA ARG A 89 5.80 -1.13 5.44
C ARG A 89 6.92 -2.00 4.86
N ASP A 90 7.29 -3.06 5.57
CA ASP A 90 8.34 -3.98 5.14
C ASP A 90 7.95 -4.73 3.85
N SER A 91 6.66 -5.00 3.67
CA SER A 91 6.13 -5.66 2.46
C SER A 91 6.13 -4.70 1.26
N VAL A 92 5.77 -3.42 1.46
CA VAL A 92 5.90 -2.37 0.44
C VAL A 92 7.34 -2.24 -0.02
N ALA A 93 8.31 -2.23 0.91
CA ALA A 93 9.74 -2.15 0.59
C ALA A 93 10.28 -3.37 -0.20
N ARG A 94 9.58 -4.52 -0.13
CA ARG A 94 9.96 -5.77 -0.81
C ARG A 94 9.08 -6.09 -2.02
N ALA A 95 8.14 -5.22 -2.38
CA ALA A 95 7.25 -5.45 -3.50
C ALA A 95 8.03 -5.56 -4.81
N VAL A 96 7.74 -6.61 -5.56
CA VAL A 96 8.39 -6.88 -6.85
C VAL A 96 7.51 -6.37 -7.99
N PRO A 97 8.09 -5.79 -9.06
CA PRO A 97 7.32 -5.40 -10.23
C PRO A 97 6.54 -6.57 -10.82
N VAL A 98 5.28 -6.34 -11.20
CA VAL A 98 4.50 -7.34 -11.94
C VAL A 98 4.89 -7.28 -13.41
N SER A 99 5.18 -8.44 -14.02
CA SER A 99 5.40 -8.51 -15.46
C SER A 99 4.06 -8.32 -16.17
N ARG A 100 4.01 -7.35 -17.08
CA ARG A 100 2.85 -7.06 -17.92
C ARG A 100 2.94 -7.81 -19.24
#